data_AF-I4VUQ9-F1
#
_entry.id   AF-I4VUQ9-F1
#
_cell.length_a   1.000
_cell.length_b   1.000
_cell.length_c   1.000
_cell.angle_alpha   90.00
_cell.angle_beta   90.00
_cell.angle_gamma   90.00
#
_symmetry.space_group_name_H-M   'P 1'
#
loop_
_entity.id
_entity.type
_entity.pdbx_description
1 polymer ?
#
loop_
_entity_poly.entity_id
_entity_poly.type
_entity_poly.pdbx_seq_one_letter_code
_entity_poly.pdbx_strand_id
1 'polypeptide(L)'
;MTQKKLRNVLLGGVALVLVLGGFWHFSRGRAAAAKPHNKAAPVRVATVQRRDMSAVVHTLGSIVANATAQVTPMVQGTLEFACFKEGQFVKQGDRLFQSVSL
;
A
#
# COMPACT_ATOMS: atom_id res chain seq x y z
N MET A 1 -57.52 71.29 38.99
CA MET A 1 -56.62 70.67 37.98
C MET A 1 -55.48 70.02 38.77
N THR A 2 -55.22 68.71 38.87
CA THR A 2 -54.90 67.81 37.76
C THR A 2 -54.58 66.37 38.25
N GLN A 3 -55.50 65.66 38.93
CA GLN A 3 -55.26 64.27 39.38
C GLN A 3 -55.13 63.27 38.22
N LYS A 4 -55.82 63.52 37.10
CA LYS A 4 -55.82 62.65 35.92
C LYS A 4 -54.47 62.65 35.17
N LYS A 5 -53.71 63.76 35.15
CA LYS A 5 -52.40 63.79 34.46
C LYS A 5 -51.34 63.02 35.25
N LEU A 6 -51.34 63.08 36.58
CA LEU A 6 -50.37 62.35 37.41
C LEU A 6 -50.52 60.83 37.25
N ARG A 7 -51.77 60.33 37.23
CA ARG A 7 -52.06 58.91 36.98
C ARG A 7 -51.59 58.47 35.59
N ASN A 8 -51.76 59.30 34.56
CA ASN A 8 -51.33 58.98 33.21
C ASN A 8 -49.80 59.00 33.05
N VAL A 9 -49.09 59.88 33.79
CA VAL A 9 -47.62 59.89 33.82
C VAL A 9 -47.08 58.66 34.55
N LEU A 10 -47.70 58.26 35.66
CA LEU A 10 -47.35 57.01 36.37
C LEU A 10 -47.61 55.78 35.50
N LEU A 11 -48.77 55.69 34.82
CA LEU A 11 -49.07 54.60 33.90
C LEU A 11 -48.07 54.56 32.73
N GLY A 12 -47.72 55.72 32.16
CA GLY A 12 -46.74 55.81 31.08
C GLY A 12 -45.35 55.35 31.52
N GLY A 13 -44.91 55.75 32.71
CA GLY A 13 -43.63 55.31 33.28
C GLY A 13 -43.58 53.81 33.52
N VAL A 14 -44.63 53.22 34.09
CA VAL A 14 -44.71 51.77 34.31
C VAL A 14 -44.73 51.00 32.98
N ALA A 15 -45.48 51.47 31.99
CA ALA A 15 -45.51 50.86 30.66
C ALA A 15 -44.12 50.90 29.99
N LEU A 16 -43.39 52.01 30.10
CA LEU A 16 -42.04 52.16 29.55
C LEU A 16 -41.05 51.16 30.20
N VAL A 17 -41.10 51.03 31.53
CA VAL A 17 -40.23 50.10 32.29
C VAL A 17 -40.53 48.65 31.92
N LEU A 18 -41.80 48.28 31.75
CA LEU A 18 -42.19 46.93 31.33
C LEU A 18 -41.71 46.59 29.92
N VAL A 19 -41.79 47.53 28.98
CA VAL A 19 -41.31 47.34 27.59
C VAL A 19 -39.78 47.21 27.56
N LEU A 20 -39.06 48.08 28.26
CA LEU A 20 -37.60 48.04 28.32
C LEU A 20 -37.09 46.78 29.03
N GLY A 21 -37.73 46.39 30.15
CA GLY A 21 -37.40 45.16 30.87
C GLY A 21 -37.68 43.90 30.05
N GLY A 22 -38.82 43.85 29.34
CA GLY A 22 -39.15 42.77 28.43
C GLY A 22 -38.18 42.65 27.25
N PHE A 23 -37.82 43.78 26.64
CA PHE A 23 -36.83 43.82 25.55
C PHE A 23 -35.44 43.35 26.01
N TRP A 24 -35.02 43.72 27.22
CA TRP A 24 -33.74 43.29 27.76
C TRP A 24 -33.71 41.79 28.09
N HIS A 25 -34.80 41.26 28.65
CA HIS A 25 -34.94 39.83 28.90
C HIS A 25 -34.94 39.02 27.60
N PHE A 26 -35.60 39.53 26.55
CA PHE A 26 -35.69 38.85 25.25
C PHE A 26 -34.40 38.94 24.43
N SER A 27 -33.67 40.05 24.52
CA SER A 27 -32.39 40.23 23.83
C SER A 27 -31.25 39.42 24.47
N ARG A 28 -31.26 39.24 25.79
CA ARG A 28 -30.31 38.36 26.50
C ARG A 28 -30.44 36.88 26.12
N GLY A 29 -31.65 36.39 25.86
CA GLY A 29 -31.88 35.01 25.42
C GLY A 29 -31.38 34.70 24.00
N ARG A 30 -31.18 35.72 23.15
CA ARG A 30 -30.68 35.55 21.78
C ARG A 30 -29.16 35.56 21.64
N ALA A 31 -28.42 35.98 22.66
CA ALA A 31 -26.97 36.09 22.61
C ALA A 31 -26.23 34.75 22.86
N ALA A 32 -26.94 33.66 23.17
CA ALA A 32 -26.34 32.40 23.64
C ALA A 32 -26.61 31.19 22.72
N ALA A 33 -26.53 31.36 21.40
CA ALA A 33 -26.70 30.24 20.46
C ALA A 33 -25.76 30.29 19.25
N ALA A 34 -24.46 30.51 19.48
CA ALA A 34 -23.43 30.14 18.51
C ALA A 34 -22.66 28.93 19.05
N LYS A 35 -23.18 27.72 18.84
CA LYS A 35 -22.42 26.49 19.10
C LYS A 35 -21.27 26.41 18.09
N PRO A 36 -20.02 26.22 18.50
CA PRO A 36 -18.92 26.03 17.56
C PRO A 36 -19.17 24.74 16.77
N HIS A 37 -19.29 24.85 15.46
CA HIS A 37 -19.32 23.72 14.55
C HIS A 37 -17.92 23.11 14.49
N ASN A 38 -17.60 22.18 15.40
CA ASN A 38 -16.42 21.35 15.24
C ASN A 38 -16.70 20.27 14.18
N LYS A 39 -16.55 20.63 12.90
CA LYS A 39 -16.63 19.66 11.80
C LYS A 39 -15.33 18.87 11.79
N ALA A 40 -15.33 17.69 12.40
CA ALA A 40 -14.20 16.76 12.31
C ALA A 40 -13.88 16.51 10.82
N ALA A 41 -12.62 16.70 10.44
CA ALA A 41 -12.18 16.51 9.07
C ALA A 41 -12.31 15.02 8.68
N PRO A 42 -12.89 14.70 7.52
CA PRO A 42 -13.05 13.31 7.10
C PRO A 42 -11.67 12.71 6.76
N VAL A 43 -11.32 11.61 7.43
CA VAL A 43 -10.11 10.82 7.15
C VAL A 43 -10.49 9.44 6.65
N ARG A 44 -9.70 8.90 5.73
CA ARG A 44 -9.85 7.51 5.28
C ARG A 44 -9.02 6.61 6.19
N VAL A 45 -9.65 5.56 6.71
CA VAL A 45 -8.99 4.51 7.49
C VAL A 45 -9.17 3.17 6.81
N ALA A 46 -8.20 2.28 7.01
CA ALA A 46 -8.25 0.89 6.55
C ALA A 46 -7.76 -0.03 7.67
N THR A 47 -8.40 -1.19 7.80
CA THR A 47 -8.03 -2.20 8.80
C THR A 47 -6.76 -2.92 8.37
N VAL A 48 -5.72 -2.88 9.21
CA VAL A 48 -4.42 -3.51 8.93
C VAL A 48 -4.41 -4.95 9.44
N GLN A 49 -3.89 -5.89 8.64
CA GLN A 49 -3.68 -7.28 9.06
C GLN A 49 -2.22 -7.67 8.88
N ARG A 50 -1.67 -8.36 9.88
CA ARG A 50 -0.32 -8.93 9.80
C ARG A 50 -0.39 -10.28 9.11
N ARG A 51 0.39 -10.45 8.05
CA ARG A 51 0.52 -11.69 7.29
C ARG A 51 1.96 -11.88 6.89
N ASP A 52 2.38 -13.14 6.81
CA ASP A 52 3.69 -13.47 6.30
C ASP A 52 3.71 -13.31 4.77
N MET A 53 4.79 -12.76 4.25
CA MET A 53 4.99 -12.55 2.82
C MET A 53 6.31 -13.21 2.42
N SER A 54 6.24 -14.08 1.41
CA SER A 54 7.43 -14.74 0.89
C SER A 54 8.23 -13.76 0.03
N ALA A 55 9.51 -13.57 0.34
CA ALA A 55 10.42 -12.81 -0.50
C ALA A 55 10.94 -13.74 -1.61
N VAL A 56 10.54 -13.46 -2.85
CA VAL A 56 10.99 -14.24 -4.02
C VAL A 56 12.22 -13.56 -4.61
N VAL A 57 13.32 -14.30 -4.71
CA VAL A 57 14.54 -13.84 -5.37
C VAL A 57 14.65 -14.56 -6.72
N HIS A 58 14.58 -13.77 -7.80
CA HIS A 58 14.77 -14.28 -9.16
C HIS A 58 16.24 -14.23 -9.52
N THR A 59 16.84 -15.38 -9.82
CA THR A 59 18.23 -15.48 -10.27
C THR A 59 18.29 -16.18 -11.62
N LEU A 60 19.26 -15.79 -12.44
CA LEU A 60 19.59 -16.45 -13.70
C LEU A 60 20.86 -17.26 -13.47
N GLY A 61 20.80 -18.55 -13.80
CA GLY A 61 21.93 -19.47 -13.69
C GLY A 61 22.05 -20.32 -14.96
N SER A 62 23.27 -20.76 -15.26
CA SER A 62 23.54 -21.73 -16.32
C SER A 62 23.68 -23.13 -15.73
N ILE A 63 23.17 -24.14 -16.44
CA ILE A 63 23.30 -25.55 -16.04
C ILE A 63 24.57 -26.10 -16.69
N VAL A 64 25.46 -26.66 -15.88
CA VAL A 64 26.68 -27.35 -16.34
C VAL A 64 26.61 -28.83 -16.00
N ALA A 65 27.19 -29.67 -16.85
CA ALA A 65 27.30 -31.09 -16.58
C ALA A 65 28.18 -31.35 -15.36
N ASN A 66 27.81 -32.32 -14.52
CA ASN A 66 28.58 -32.68 -13.32
C ASN A 66 30.01 -33.15 -13.70
N ALA A 67 30.11 -33.95 -14.76
CA ALA A 67 31.38 -34.40 -15.32
C ALA A 67 31.38 -34.24 -16.84
N THR A 68 32.47 -33.72 -17.40
CA THR A 68 32.70 -33.62 -18.84
C THR A 68 34.07 -34.21 -19.14
N ALA A 69 34.13 -35.18 -20.06
CA ALA A 69 35.38 -35.77 -20.50
C ALA A 69 35.64 -35.38 -21.96
N GLN A 70 36.82 -34.83 -22.23
CA GLN A 70 37.31 -34.60 -23.58
C GLN A 70 38.16 -35.81 -24.00
N VAL A 71 37.84 -36.43 -25.13
CA VAL A 71 38.57 -37.60 -25.63
C VAL A 71 39.62 -37.13 -26.63
N THR A 72 40.89 -37.37 -26.32
CA THR A 72 42.03 -37.02 -27.19
C THR A 72 42.78 -38.28 -27.60
N PRO A 73 43.16 -38.45 -28.88
CA PRO A 73 43.96 -39.59 -29.31
C PRO A 73 45.35 -39.53 -28.65
N MET A 74 45.78 -40.65 -28.07
CA MET A 74 47.10 -40.77 -27.43
C MET A 74 48.21 -41.20 -28.41
N VAL A 75 47.83 -41.70 -29.59
CA VAL A 75 48.75 -42.20 -30.62
C VAL A 75 48.55 -41.40 -31.90
N GLN A 76 49.62 -41.23 -32.67
CA GLN A 76 49.57 -40.59 -33.98
C GLN A 76 49.08 -41.60 -35.01
N GLY A 77 48.11 -41.20 -35.83
CA GLY A 77 47.50 -42.06 -36.84
C GLY A 77 46.31 -41.38 -37.50
N THR A 78 45.80 -41.99 -38.56
CA THR A 78 44.58 -41.53 -39.23
C THR A 78 43.37 -42.16 -38.59
N LEU A 79 42.32 -41.37 -38.32
CA LEU A 79 41.05 -41.87 -37.83
C LEU A 79 40.31 -42.61 -38.96
N GLU A 80 40.06 -43.90 -38.78
CA GLU A 80 39.37 -44.71 -39.80
C GLU A 80 37.87 -44.84 -39.50
N PHE A 81 37.53 -45.14 -38.25
CA PHE A 81 36.14 -45.41 -37.85
C PHE A 81 35.77 -44.75 -36.53
N ALA A 82 34.56 -44.22 -36.48
CA ALA A 82 33.86 -43.83 -35.26
C ALA A 82 32.78 -44.87 -34.94
N CYS A 83 32.92 -45.54 -33.80
CA CYS A 83 32.12 -46.72 -33.43
C CYS A 83 30.93 -46.37 -32.52
N PHE A 84 30.35 -45.18 -32.67
CA PHE A 84 29.18 -44.74 -31.91
C PHE A 84 28.25 -43.91 -32.77
N LYS A 85 26.98 -43.81 -32.36
CA LYS A 85 26.00 -42.89 -32.95
C LYS A 85 25.92 -41.62 -32.13
N GLU A 86 25.61 -40.50 -32.78
CA GLU A 86 25.41 -39.23 -32.07
C GLU A 86 24.27 -39.33 -31.05
N GLY A 87 24.49 -38.82 -29.83
CA GLY A 87 23.55 -38.92 -28.72
C GLY A 87 23.45 -40.30 -28.05
N GLN A 88 24.26 -41.27 -28.47
CA GLN A 88 24.28 -42.60 -27.85
C GLN A 88 24.92 -42.57 -26.46
N PHE A 89 24.31 -43.27 -25.51
CA PHE A 89 24.93 -43.57 -24.21
C PHE A 89 26.04 -44.61 -24.38
N VAL A 90 27.25 -44.27 -23.96
CA VAL A 90 28.43 -45.12 -24.01
C VAL A 90 28.96 -45.37 -22.60
N LYS A 91 29.59 -46.53 -22.38
CA LYS A 91 30.18 -46.92 -21.10
C LYS A 91 31.70 -46.78 -21.17
N GLN A 92 32.32 -46.70 -19.99
CA GLN A 92 33.78 -46.73 -19.89
C GLN A 92 34.31 -48.04 -20.47
N GLY A 93 35.29 -47.92 -21.38
CA GLY A 93 35.90 -49.06 -22.07
C GLY A 93 35.27 -49.40 -23.42
N ASP A 94 34.15 -48.78 -23.79
CA ASP A 94 33.60 -48.92 -25.13
C ASP A 94 34.56 -48.33 -26.16
N ARG A 95 34.73 -49.04 -27.28
CA ARG A 95 35.52 -48.53 -28.40
C ARG A 95 34.76 -47.40 -29.08
N LEU A 96 35.28 -46.19 -28.94
CA LEU A 96 34.72 -45.00 -29.59
C LEU A 96 35.38 -44.73 -30.95
N PHE A 97 36.69 -44.95 -31.05
CA PHE A 97 37.48 -44.63 -32.22
C PHE A 97 38.46 -45.75 -32.55
N GLN A 98 38.69 -45.96 -33.84
CA GLN A 98 39.75 -46.83 -34.36
C GLN A 98 40.67 -46.01 -35.26
N SER A 99 41.96 -45.99 -34.92
CA SER A 99 43.01 -45.34 -35.69
C SER A 99 44.02 -46.37 -36.17
N VAL A 100 44.51 -46.21 -37.40
CA VAL A 100 45.65 -46.98 -37.89
C VAL A 100 46.92 -46.19 -37.65
N SER A 101 47.91 -46.84 -37.02
CA SER A 101 49.24 -46.27 -36.81
C SER A 101 49.90 -46.04 -38.16
N LEU A 102 50.50 -44.87 -38.33
CA LEU A 102 51.51 -44.65 -39.36
C LEU A 102 52.81 -45.34 -38.99
#